data_AF-A0A7Y3LMQ8-F1
#
_entry.id   AF-A0A7Y3LMQ8-F1
#
_cell.length_a   1.000
_cell.length_b   1.000
_cell.length_c   1.000
_cell.angle_alpha   90.00
_cell.angle_beta   90.00
_cell.angle_gamma   90.00
#
_symmetry.space_group_name_H-M   'P 1'
#
loop_
_entity.id
_entity.type
_entity.pdbx_description
1 polymer ?
#
loop_
_entity_poly.entity_id
_entity_poly.type
_entity_poly.pdbx_seq_one_letter_code
_entity_poly.pdbx_strand_id
1 'polypeptide(L)' 'LSVIVSEEVGLSVHGADEISRDFVDKVGALNQEIAKIASSVFLIVAGRAVPLMKLEDLKESSYFGNL' A
#
# COMPACT_ATOMS: atom_id res chain seq x y z
N LEU A 1 14.86 -3.09 15.78
CA LEU A 1 13.86 -3.70 14.88
C LEU A 1 12.56 -2.96 15.12
N SER A 2 12.06 -2.21 14.15
CA SER A 2 10.80 -1.48 14.25
C SER A 2 9.81 -2.10 13.27
N VAL A 3 8.60 -2.38 13.74
CA VAL A 3 7.50 -2.88 12.90
C VAL A 3 6.36 -1.88 13.03
N ILE A 4 5.86 -1.40 11.89
CA ILE A 4 4.71 -0.51 11.82
C ILE A 4 3.58 -1.30 11.16
N VAL A 5 2.40 -1.24 11.77
CA VAL A 5 1.17 -1.82 11.22
C VAL A 5 0.21 -0.69 10.96
N SER A 6 -0.35 -0.66 9.75
CA SER A 6 -1.36 0.30 9.31
C SER A 6 -2.41 -0.44 8.49
N GLU A 7 -3.62 0.10 8.46
CA GLU A 7 -4.74 -0.45 7.68
C GLU A 7 -4.69 0.03 6.22
N GLU A 8 -5.20 -0.79 5.32
CA GLU A 8 -5.48 -0.41 3.94
C GLU A 8 -6.96 -0.04 3.81
N VAL A 9 -7.24 1.26 3.70
CA VAL A 9 -8.60 1.81 3.72
C VAL A 9 -9.11 2.19 2.32
N GLY A 10 -8.22 2.27 1.32
CA GLY A 10 -8.53 2.75 -0.03
C GLY A 10 -9.31 1.76 -0.90
N LEU A 11 -9.50 0.52 -0.44
CA LEU A 11 -10.28 -0.52 -1.14
C LEU A 11 -11.79 -0.48 -0.82
N SER A 12 -12.22 0.47 0.00
CA SER A 12 -13.63 0.66 0.35
C SER A 12 -14.39 1.46 -0.72
N VAL A 13 -15.71 1.44 -0.67
CA VAL A 13 -16.54 2.38 -1.43
C VAL A 13 -16.20 3.81 -0.99
N HIS A 14 -16.20 4.75 -1.94
CA HIS A 14 -15.90 6.14 -1.66
C HIS A 14 -16.81 6.72 -0.55
N GLY A 15 -16.19 7.42 0.40
CA GLY A 15 -16.87 7.97 1.58
C GLY A 15 -17.98 8.94 1.21
N ALA A 16 -19.14 8.80 1.85
CA ALA A 16 -20.31 9.64 1.61
C ALA A 16 -20.05 11.11 1.98
N ASP A 17 -19.29 11.34 3.05
CA ASP A 17 -18.95 12.66 3.56
C ASP A 17 -17.48 13.03 3.31
N GLU A 18 -17.18 14.32 3.45
CA GLU A 18 -15.84 14.88 3.18
C GLU A 18 -14.78 14.40 4.15
N ILE A 19 -15.14 14.21 5.42
CA ILE A 19 -14.20 13.77 6.46
C ILE A 19 -13.73 12.35 6.16
N SER A 20 -14.65 11.47 5.78
CA SER A 20 -14.31 10.10 5.38
C SER A 20 -13.35 10.05 4.20
N ARG A 21 -13.53 10.94 3.20
CA ARG A 21 -12.65 11.01 2.02
C ARG A 21 -11.27 11.54 2.38
N ASP A 22 -11.22 12.65 3.10
CA ASP A 22 -9.97 13.28 3.56
C ASP A 22 -9.17 12.33 4.47
N PHE A 23 -9.84 11.56 5.32
CA PHE A 23 -9.22 10.52 6.13
C PHE A 23 -8.56 9.44 5.26
N VAL A 24 -9.30 8.87 4.30
CA VAL A 24 -8.77 7.83 3.41
C VAL A 24 -7.57 8.35 2.62
N ASP A 25 -7.65 9.57 2.08
CA ASP A 25 -6.55 10.19 1.33
C ASP A 25 -5.30 10.39 2.20
N LYS A 26 -5.48 10.90 3.43
CA LYS A 26 -4.37 11.14 4.37
C LYS A 26 -3.71 9.84 4.83
N VAL A 27 -4.50 8.82 5.15
CA VAL A 27 -3.96 7.50 5.52
C VAL A 27 -3.21 6.87 4.35
N GLY A 28 -3.77 6.94 3.14
CA GLY A 28 -3.10 6.46 1.93
C GLY A 28 -1.77 7.16 1.68
N ALA A 29 -1.73 8.49 1.80
CA ALA A 29 -0.49 9.27 1.68
C ALA A 29 0.53 8.90 2.75
N LEU A 30 0.12 8.75 4.02
CA LEU A 30 1.01 8.34 5.10
C LEU A 30 1.58 6.92 4.89
N ASN A 31 0.74 5.97 4.46
CA ASN A 31 1.17 4.61 4.15
C ASN A 31 2.23 4.62 3.04
N GLN A 32 2.09 5.46 2.02
CA GLN A 32 3.10 5.63 0.97
C GLN A 32 4.43 6.21 1.50
N GLU A 33 4.38 7.24 2.33
CA GLU A 33 5.59 7.84 2.92
C GLU A 33 6.36 6.84 3.81
N ILE A 34 5.63 6.05 4.61
CA ILE A 34 6.22 4.98 5.42
C ILE A 34 6.81 3.89 4.52
N ALA A 35 6.08 3.46 3.49
CA ALA A 35 6.54 2.42 2.56
C ALA A 35 7.83 2.82 1.81
N LYS A 36 8.03 4.11 1.50
CA LYS A 36 9.25 4.62 0.84
C LYS A 36 10.52 4.40 1.66
N ILE A 37 10.43 4.49 2.98
CA ILE A 37 11.58 4.37 3.90
C ILE A 37 11.72 2.97 4.51
N ALA A 38 10.68 2.14 4.41
CA ALA A 38 10.70 0.77 4.92
C ALA A 38 11.62 -0.13 4.08
N SER A 39 12.40 -0.98 4.76
CA SER A 39 13.23 -1.98 4.08
C SER A 39 12.41 -3.13 3.49
N SER A 40 11.18 -3.35 3.97
CA SER A 40 10.27 -4.38 3.48
C SER A 40 8.84 -3.95 3.76
N VAL A 41 7.94 -4.21 2.80
CA VAL A 41 6.51 -3.88 2.90
C VAL A 41 5.70 -5.13 2.55
N PHE A 42 4.70 -5.42 3.36
CA PHE A 42 3.81 -6.57 3.17
C PHE A 42 2.36 -6.10 3.23
N LEU A 43 1.54 -6.61 2.32
CA LEU A 43 0.10 -6.57 2.42
C LEU A 43 -0.39 -7.89 3.04
N ILE A 44 -1.16 -7.81 4.13
CA ILE A 44 -1.73 -8.99 4.79
C ILE A 44 -3.19 -9.14 4.36
N VAL A 45 -3.53 -10.25 3.70
CA VAL A 45 -4.90 -10.54 3.26
C VAL A 45 -5.26 -11.98 3.61
N ALA A 46 -6.37 -12.18 4.31
CA ALA A 46 -6.82 -13.49 4.79
C ALA A 46 -5.70 -14.29 5.53
N GLY A 47 -4.91 -13.59 6.34
CA GLY A 47 -3.80 -14.17 7.10
C GLY A 47 -2.54 -14.51 6.27
N ARG A 48 -2.51 -14.15 4.99
CA ARG A 48 -1.36 -14.40 4.10
C ARG A 48 -0.58 -13.11 3.87
N ALA A 49 0.74 -13.19 4.00
CA ALA A 49 1.64 -12.07 3.68
C ALA A 49 1.98 -12.05 2.19
N VAL A 50 1.67 -10.94 1.54
CA VAL A 50 2.04 -10.66 0.15
C VAL A 50 3.13 -9.58 0.15
N PRO A 51 4.38 -9.90 -0.23
CA PRO A 51 5.43 -8.90 -0.31
C PRO A 51 5.12 -7.90 -1.44
N LEU A 52 5.26 -6.61 -1.16
CA LEU A 52 5.06 -5.55 -2.14
C LEU A 52 6.41 -5.10 -2.70
N MET A 53 6.48 -5.01 -4.03
CA MET A 53 7.63 -4.42 -4.75
C MET A 53 7.32 -2.98 -5.10
N LYS A 54 8.36 -2.15 -5.22
CA LYS A 54 8.16 -0.82 -5.77
C LYS A 54 7.84 -0.93 -7.25
N LEU A 55 7.00 -0.03 -7.74
CA LEU A 55 6.62 0.02 -9.16
C LEU A 55 7.82 0.18 -10.10
N GLU A 56 8.88 0.87 -9.64
CA GLU A 56 10.15 1.00 -10.35
C GLU A 56 10.85 -0.36 -10.54
N ASP A 57 10.84 -1.20 -9.51
CA ASP A 57 11.42 -2.55 -9.55
C ASP A 57 10.62 -3.50 -10.47
N LEU A 58 9.33 -3.23 -10.67
CA LEU A 58 8.46 -4.03 -11.55
C LEU A 58 8.78 -3.83 -13.03
N LYS A 59 9.28 -2.65 -13.44
CA LYS A 59 9.62 -2.37 -14.84
C LYS A 59 10.86 -3.10 -15.33
N GLU A 60 11.76 -3.43 -14.40
CA GLU A 60 12.96 -4.25 -14.63
C GLU A 60 12.64 -5.76 -14.58
N SER A 61 11.42 -6.13 -14.17
CA SER A 61 10.99 -7.50 -13.97
C SER A 61 10.41 -8.10 -15.26
N SER A 62 10.93 -9.27 -15.66
CA SER A 62 10.53 -10.02 -16.87
C SER A 62 9.06 -10.44 -16.92
N TYR A 63 8.29 -10.21 -15.86
CA TYR A 63 6.85 -10.48 -15.77
C TYR A 63 5.99 -9.52 -16.62
N PHE A 64 6.44 -8.29 -16.91
CA PHE A 64 5.69 -7.34 -17.74
C PHE A 64 5.98 -7.43 -19.25
N GLY A 65 6.95 -8.25 -19.67
CA GLY A 65 7.33 -8.38 -21.09
C GLY A 65 6.36 -9.20 -21.95
N ASN A 66 5.25 -9.70 -21.38
CA ASN A 66 4.29 -10.58 -22.06
C ASN A 66 2.82 -10.11 -21.94
N LEU A 67 2.58 -8.83 -21.62
CA LEU A 67 1.25 -8.22 -21.68
C LEU A 67 1.16 -7.21 -22.82
#